data_AF-A0A949QB83-F1
#
_entry.id   AF-A0A949QB83-F1
#
_cell.length_a   1.000
_cell.length_b   1.000
_cell.length_c   1.000
_cell.angle_alpha   90.00
_cell.angle_beta   90.00
_cell.angle_gamma   90.00
#
_symmetry.space_group_name_H-M   'P 1'
#
loop_
_entity.id
_entity.type
_entity.pdbx_description
1 polymer ?
#
loop_
_entity_poly.entity_id
_entity_poly.type
_entity_poly.pdbx_seq_one_letter_code
_entity_poly.pdbx_strand_id
1 'polypeptide(L)'
;MKVFRAGVALAGLMLAGCQQVPAQAAGGTIEAVNHTRWAINHFSVNGQSGLDIIGPHQGGGGGCCFRAPAQWRPGMTVKIDWETGIGGTKGFPGYEN
;
A
#
# COMPACT_ATOMS: atom_id res chain seq x y z
N MET A 1 4.25 39.29 -43.41
CA MET A 1 3.41 38.16 -42.93
C MET A 1 4.29 37.15 -42.18
N LYS A 2 4.49 37.31 -40.86
CA LYS A 2 5.29 36.35 -40.05
C LYS A 2 4.88 36.31 -38.57
N VAL A 3 3.66 36.75 -38.24
CA VAL A 3 3.21 36.90 -36.85
C VAL A 3 2.24 35.80 -36.40
N PHE A 4 1.68 35.02 -37.34
CA PHE A 4 0.64 34.02 -37.01
C PHE A 4 1.17 32.62 -36.63
N ARG A 5 2.45 32.31 -36.85
CA ARG A 5 2.99 30.97 -36.57
C ARG A 5 3.48 30.77 -35.13
N ALA A 6 3.90 31.84 -34.44
CA ALA A 6 4.39 31.77 -33.07
C ALA A 6 3.27 31.63 -32.02
N GLY A 7 2.09 32.21 -32.29
CA GLY A 7 0.95 32.15 -31.36
C GLY A 7 0.31 30.77 -31.24
N VAL A 8 0.34 29.97 -32.31
CA VAL A 8 -0.24 28.61 -32.32
C VAL A 8 0.62 27.63 -31.52
N ALA A 9 1.95 27.79 -31.52
CA ALA A 9 2.86 26.93 -30.78
C ALA A 9 2.74 27.11 -29.25
N LEU A 10 2.48 28.34 -28.78
CA LEU A 10 2.30 28.63 -27.34
C LEU A 10 0.96 28.09 -26.80
N ALA A 11 -0.10 28.08 -27.61
CA ALA A 11 -1.41 27.57 -27.23
C ALA A 11 -1.44 26.03 -27.09
N GLY A 12 -0.62 25.32 -27.87
CA GLY A 12 -0.53 23.85 -27.80
C GLY A 12 0.10 23.33 -26.50
N LEU A 13 1.01 24.08 -25.87
CA LEU A 13 1.63 23.68 -24.60
C LEU A 13 0.68 23.76 -23.39
N MET A 14 -0.39 24.56 -23.45
CA MET A 14 -1.33 24.76 -22.34
C MET A 14 -2.37 23.63 -22.22
N LEU A 15 -2.45 22.71 -23.18
CA LEU A 15 -3.44 21.62 -23.23
C LEU A 15 -2.97 20.31 -22.58
N ALA A 16 -1.75 20.25 -22.04
CA ALA A 16 -1.20 19.05 -21.37
C ALA A 16 -1.55 18.95 -19.87
N GLY A 17 -2.53 19.72 -19.39
CA GLY A 17 -2.74 19.95 -17.96
C GLY A 17 -4.10 19.49 -17.42
N CYS A 18 -4.43 18.20 -17.51
CA CYS A 18 -5.47 17.60 -16.66
C CYS A 18 -5.20 16.10 -16.50
N GLN A 19 -4.18 15.75 -15.71
CA GLN A 19 -4.06 14.37 -15.24
C GLN A 19 -5.17 14.13 -14.21
N GLN A 20 -6.21 13.41 -14.63
CA GLN A 20 -7.28 12.99 -13.73
C GLN A 20 -6.69 11.98 -12.74
N VAL A 21 -6.58 12.37 -11.47
CA VAL A 21 -6.25 11.42 -10.41
C VAL A 21 -7.39 10.39 -10.36
N PRO A 22 -7.11 9.08 -10.52
CA PRO A 22 -8.15 8.07 -10.47
C PRO A 22 -8.89 8.17 -9.14
N ALA A 23 -10.22 8.15 -9.18
CA ALA A 23 -11.03 8.15 -7.98
C ALA A 23 -10.67 6.93 -7.11
N GLN A 24 -10.51 7.17 -5.81
CA GLN A 24 -10.21 6.15 -4.80
C GLN A 24 -11.47 5.92 -3.95
N ALA A 25 -11.69 4.68 -3.56
CA ALA A 25 -12.74 4.34 -2.59
C ALA A 25 -12.40 4.94 -1.21
N ALA A 26 -13.43 5.12 -0.37
CA ALA A 26 -13.26 5.51 1.03
C ALA A 26 -12.29 4.56 1.74
N GLY A 27 -11.45 5.10 2.63
CA GLY A 27 -10.37 4.37 3.26
C GLY A 27 -10.87 3.23 4.15
N GLY A 28 -10.33 2.02 3.96
CA GLY A 28 -10.62 0.85 4.79
C GLY A 28 -9.48 0.51 5.76
N THR A 29 -9.76 -0.40 6.68
CA THR A 29 -8.77 -1.00 7.59
C THR A 29 -8.11 -2.21 6.91
N ILE A 30 -6.80 -2.35 7.07
CA ILE A 30 -6.03 -3.52 6.67
C ILE A 30 -6.04 -4.52 7.82
N GLU A 31 -6.56 -5.71 7.57
CA GLU A 31 -6.53 -6.85 8.49
C GLU A 31 -5.89 -8.06 7.80
N ALA A 32 -5.26 -8.94 8.57
CA ALA A 32 -4.60 -10.12 8.05
C ALA A 32 -4.69 -11.30 9.02
N VAL A 33 -4.58 -12.51 8.46
CA VAL A 33 -4.55 -13.78 9.21
C VAL A 33 -3.32 -14.56 8.79
N ASN A 34 -2.51 -14.96 9.77
CA ASN A 34 -1.28 -15.70 9.56
C ASN A 34 -1.51 -17.20 9.71
N HIS A 35 -1.55 -17.95 8.61
CA HIS A 35 -1.70 -19.40 8.62
C HIS A 35 -0.37 -20.17 8.76
N THR A 36 0.73 -19.49 9.09
CA THR A 36 2.07 -20.09 9.18
C THR A 36 2.51 -20.30 10.63
N ARG A 37 3.60 -21.06 10.81
CA ARG A 37 4.26 -21.27 12.11
C ARG A 37 5.23 -20.14 12.51
N TRP A 38 5.44 -19.16 11.63
CA TRP A 38 6.37 -18.04 11.84
C TRP A 38 5.57 -16.78 12.18
N ALA A 39 6.19 -15.80 12.85
CA ALA A 39 5.59 -14.48 12.97
C ALA A 39 5.66 -13.74 11.63
N ILE A 40 4.69 -12.86 11.40
CA ILE A 40 4.80 -11.75 10.44
C ILE A 40 5.26 -10.53 11.26
N ASN A 41 6.54 -10.18 11.14
CA ASN A 41 7.16 -9.06 11.87
C ASN A 41 6.69 -7.70 11.34
N HIS A 42 6.44 -7.63 10.04
CA HIS A 42 5.82 -6.47 9.42
C HIS A 42 5.14 -6.91 8.13
N PHE A 43 4.11 -6.16 7.72
CA PHE A 43 3.56 -6.27 6.37
C PHE A 43 2.97 -4.93 5.91
N SER A 44 2.85 -4.77 4.60
CA SER A 44 2.21 -3.63 3.97
C SER A 44 1.42 -4.03 2.72
N VAL A 45 0.42 -3.22 2.38
CA VAL A 45 -0.38 -3.35 1.15
C VAL A 45 -0.16 -2.09 0.32
N ASN A 46 0.47 -2.23 -0.85
CA ASN A 46 0.89 -1.10 -1.69
C ASN A 46 1.70 -0.05 -0.90
N GLY A 47 2.56 -0.50 0.02
CA GLY A 47 3.36 0.36 0.90
C GLY A 47 2.62 0.95 2.09
N GLN A 48 1.29 0.76 2.21
CA GLN A 48 0.56 1.14 3.42
C GLN A 48 0.74 0.08 4.50
N SER A 49 1.22 0.50 5.68
CA SER A 49 1.51 -0.41 6.80
C SER A 49 0.25 -1.09 7.33
N GLY A 50 0.38 -2.39 7.65
CA GLY A 50 -0.62 -3.15 8.40
C GLY A 50 -0.63 -2.88 9.91
N LEU A 51 0.34 -2.12 10.43
CA LEU A 51 0.61 -1.76 11.83
C LEU A 51 0.99 -2.89 12.80
N ASP A 52 0.46 -4.10 12.62
CA ASP A 52 0.57 -5.16 13.63
C ASP A 52 1.63 -6.23 13.31
N ILE A 53 2.12 -6.87 14.37
CA ILE A 53 2.91 -8.10 14.30
C ILE A 53 1.97 -9.27 14.51
N ILE A 54 1.93 -10.21 13.56
CA ILE A 54 0.98 -11.32 13.62
C ILE A 54 1.71 -12.61 13.99
N GLY A 55 1.44 -13.12 15.18
CA GLY A 55 1.99 -14.39 15.64
C GLY A 55 1.49 -15.59 14.82
N PRO A 56 2.09 -16.79 15.04
CA PRO A 56 1.68 -18.01 14.36
C PRO A 56 0.19 -18.30 14.58
N HIS A 57 -0.56 -18.56 13.50
CA HIS A 57 -1.98 -18.93 13.55
C HIS A 57 -2.89 -17.86 14.20
N GLN A 58 -2.49 -16.59 14.16
CA GLN A 58 -3.25 -15.46 14.71
C GLN A 58 -3.79 -14.54 13.61
N GLY A 59 -4.77 -13.72 13.96
CA GLY A 59 -5.18 -12.54 13.19
C GLY A 59 -4.59 -11.27 13.78
N GLY A 60 -4.52 -10.22 12.98
CA GLY A 60 -4.04 -8.91 13.41
C GLY A 60 -4.20 -7.85 12.32
N GLY A 61 -3.56 -6.71 12.51
CA GLY A 61 -3.55 -5.59 11.58
C GLY A 61 -4.06 -4.31 12.23
N GLY A 62 -4.96 -3.59 11.56
CA GLY A 62 -5.49 -2.32 12.05
C GLY A 62 -4.93 -1.11 11.33
N GLY A 63 -4.06 -1.30 10.33
CA GLY A 63 -3.60 -0.23 9.44
C GLY A 63 -4.79 0.50 8.80
N CYS A 64 -4.98 1.77 9.14
CA CYS A 64 -6.11 2.54 8.63
C CYS A 64 -5.89 2.99 7.19
N CYS A 65 -6.97 3.52 6.62
CA CYS A 65 -6.89 4.47 5.53
C CYS A 65 -6.32 3.89 4.23
N PHE A 66 -6.45 2.57 4.03
CA PHE A 66 -6.12 1.93 2.77
C PHE A 66 -7.11 2.35 1.69
N ARG A 67 -6.60 2.88 0.58
CA ARG A 67 -7.40 3.42 -0.52
C ARG A 67 -7.30 2.50 -1.74
N ALA A 68 -8.32 1.68 -1.94
CA ALA A 68 -8.47 0.91 -3.17
C ALA A 68 -8.98 1.80 -4.32
N PRO A 69 -8.76 1.41 -5.59
CA PRO A 69 -9.45 2.05 -6.72
C PRO A 69 -10.96 2.05 -6.53
N ALA A 70 -11.65 3.13 -6.91
CA ALA A 70 -13.11 3.24 -6.75
C ALA A 70 -13.90 2.24 -7.61
N GLN A 71 -13.32 1.76 -8.71
CA GLN A 71 -13.94 0.78 -9.59
C GLN A 71 -13.09 -0.49 -9.62
N TRP A 72 -13.69 -1.62 -9.25
CA TRP A 72 -13.07 -2.92 -9.42
C TRP A 72 -12.99 -3.30 -10.91
N ARG A 73 -11.89 -3.95 -11.31
CA ARG A 73 -11.71 -4.56 -12.63
C ARG A 73 -11.07 -5.94 -12.49
N PRO A 74 -11.40 -6.90 -13.37
CA PRO A 74 -10.71 -8.18 -13.41
C PRO A 74 -9.19 -7.99 -13.55
N GLY A 75 -8.41 -8.76 -12.79
CA GLY A 75 -6.94 -8.72 -12.84
C GLY A 75 -6.27 -7.63 -11.99
N MET A 76 -7.03 -6.84 -11.22
CA MET A 76 -6.42 -5.95 -10.22
C MET A 76 -5.65 -6.73 -9.16
N THR A 77 -4.46 -6.25 -8.81
CA THR A 77 -3.59 -6.83 -7.78
C THR A 77 -3.14 -5.76 -6.79
N VAL A 78 -2.73 -6.20 -5.61
CA VAL A 78 -1.97 -5.37 -4.66
C VAL A 78 -0.59 -5.95 -4.50
N LYS A 79 0.40 -5.10 -4.20
CA LYS A 79 1.72 -5.52 -3.78
C LYS A 79 1.70 -5.74 -2.27
N ILE A 80 2.07 -6.93 -1.83
CA ILE A 80 2.28 -7.24 -0.43
C ILE A 80 3.78 -7.35 -0.18
N ASP A 81 4.30 -6.48 0.67
CA ASP A 81 5.65 -6.61 1.23
C ASP A 81 5.51 -7.05 2.68
N TRP A 82 6.31 -8.01 3.12
CA TRP A 82 6.24 -8.56 4.47
C TRP A 82 7.54 -9.23 4.90
N GLU A 83 7.70 -9.41 6.21
CA GLU A 83 8.86 -10.06 6.82
C GLU A 83 8.45 -11.15 7.80
N THR A 84 9.14 -12.29 7.73
CA THR A 84 8.98 -13.41 8.67
C THR A 84 9.92 -13.32 9.87
N GLY A 85 9.46 -13.74 11.04
CA GLY A 85 10.30 -13.91 12.23
C GLY A 85 9.97 -15.17 13.05
N ILE A 86 10.75 -15.40 14.10
CA ILE A 86 10.45 -16.45 15.08
C ILE A 86 9.25 -15.98 15.92
N GLY A 87 8.14 -16.71 15.86
CA GLY A 87 6.90 -16.35 16.55
C GLY A 87 6.80 -16.80 18.00
N GLY A 88 7.93 -16.89 18.70
CA GLY A 88 7.96 -17.34 20.09
C GLY A 88 9.26 -17.00 20.80
N THR A 89 9.24 -17.07 22.13
CA THR A 89 10.38 -16.73 22.99
C THR A 89 11.33 -17.90 23.23
N LYS A 90 11.22 -18.99 22.45
CA LYS A 90 12.05 -20.19 22.66
C LYS A 90 13.53 -19.83 22.45
N GLY A 91 14.30 -19.90 23.53
CA GLY A 91 15.73 -19.54 23.52
C GLY A 91 16.02 -18.07 23.80
N PHE A 92 15.02 -17.25 24.13
CA PHE A 92 15.24 -15.90 24.66
C PHE A 92 15.72 -16.02 26.13
N PRO A 93 16.96 -15.63 26.46
CA PRO A 93 17.51 -15.79 27.81
C PRO A 93 16.90 -14.83 28.84
N GLY A 94 15.99 -13.95 28.41
CA GLY A 94 15.49 -12.84 29.22
C GLY A 94 16.44 -11.65 29.19
N TYR A 95 16.10 -10.63 29.96
CA TYR A 95 17.04 -9.56 30.28
C TYR A 95 17.78 -10.01 31.55
N GLU A 96 18.98 -10.58 31.39
CA GLU A 96 19.86 -10.83 32.53
C GLU A 96 20.25 -9.45 33.12
N ASN A 97 20.06 -9.28 34.42
CA ASN A 97 20.60 -8.13 35.18
C ASN A 97 22.00 -8.47 35.67
#